data_AF-A0A2R8F3P7-F1
#
_entry.id   AF-A0A2R8F3P7-F1
#
_cell.length_a   1.000
_cell.length_b   1.000
_cell.length_c   1.000
_cell.angle_alpha   90.00
_cell.angle_beta   90.00
_cell.angle_gamma   90.00
#
_symmetry.space_group_name_H-M   'P 1'
#
loop_
_entity.id
_entity.type
_entity.pdbx_description
1 polymer ?
#
loop_
_entity_poly.entity_id
_entity_poly.type
_entity_poly.pdbx_seq_one_letter_code
_entity_poly.pdbx_strand_id
1 'polypeptide(L)'
;MTYSIDFRKKVLDIKEREKISFEKVSKRFGIGKNTVFVWSKNILPLKNRNRAPTKISIDKLKEDVSQYSDAYQYERAERLGVSKSGIQKALKRLNITYKKSYKTFEGKKRRKIKISE
;
A
#
# COMPACT_ATOMS: atom_id res chain seq x y z
N MET A 1 -17.68 6.67 6.40
CA MET A 1 -18.31 6.89 5.08
C MET A 1 -17.48 7.89 4.29
N THR A 2 -17.15 7.57 3.04
CA THR A 2 -16.29 8.42 2.21
C THR A 2 -17.17 9.19 1.23
N TYR A 3 -17.23 10.51 1.38
CA TYR A 3 -17.89 11.37 0.41
C TYR A 3 -17.18 11.30 -0.95
N SER A 4 -17.94 11.29 -2.04
CA SER A 4 -17.42 11.24 -3.42
C SER A 4 -16.58 12.47 -3.73
N ILE A 5 -15.63 12.34 -4.66
CA ILE A 5 -14.72 13.44 -5.03
C ILE A 5 -15.52 14.61 -5.61
N ASP A 6 -16.54 14.32 -6.42
CA ASP A 6 -17.36 15.35 -7.06
C ASP A 6 -18.15 16.16 -6.03
N PHE A 7 -18.65 15.50 -4.98
CA PHE A 7 -19.33 16.18 -3.90
C PHE A 7 -18.37 17.11 -3.13
N ARG A 8 -17.14 16.66 -2.85
CA ARG A 8 -16.12 17.51 -2.20
C ARG A 8 -15.80 18.74 -3.02
N LYS A 9 -15.61 18.58 -4.34
CA LYS A 9 -15.38 19.68 -5.28
C LYS A 9 -16.54 20.65 -5.25
N LYS A 10 -17.78 20.17 -5.39
CA LYS A 10 -18.99 21.00 -5.36
C LYS A 10 -19.11 21.81 -4.06
N VAL A 11 -18.82 21.21 -2.91
CA VAL A 11 -18.87 21.90 -1.61
C VAL A 11 -17.82 23.01 -1.53
N LEU A 12 -16.61 22.75 -2.03
CA LEU A 12 -15.53 23.75 -2.06
C LEU A 12 -15.82 24.88 -3.07
N ASP A 13 -16.31 24.56 -4.26
CA ASP A 13 -16.72 25.54 -5.27
C ASP A 13 -17.79 26.49 -4.73
N ILE A 14 -18.80 25.96 -4.04
CA ILE A 14 -19.88 26.75 -3.45
C ILE A 14 -19.34 27.66 -2.34
N LYS A 15 -18.41 27.13 -1.51
CA LYS A 15 -17.73 27.93 -0.50
C LYS A 15 -16.98 29.11 -1.11
N GLU A 16 -16.27 28.89 -2.22
CA GLU A 16 -15.49 29.93 -2.90
C GLU A 16 -16.38 30.96 -3.59
N ARG A 17 -17.41 30.52 -4.31
CA ARG A 17 -18.38 31.40 -4.99
C ARG A 17 -19.10 32.32 -4.00
N GLU A 18 -19.57 31.77 -2.88
CA GLU A 18 -20.35 32.53 -1.90
C GLU A 18 -19.48 33.18 -0.81
N LYS A 19 -18.16 32.94 -0.81
CA LYS A 19 -17.17 33.42 0.18
C LYS A 19 -17.60 33.17 1.64
N ILE A 20 -18.13 31.97 1.90
CA ILE A 20 -18.71 31.59 3.19
C ILE A 20 -17.67 30.90 4.10
N SER A 21 -17.84 31.04 5.43
CA SER A 21 -17.02 30.33 6.41
C SER A 21 -17.29 28.81 6.43
N PHE A 22 -16.29 28.03 6.85
CA PHE A 22 -16.43 26.56 6.96
C PHE A 22 -17.61 26.11 7.84
N GLU A 23 -17.98 26.91 8.84
CA GLU A 23 -19.07 26.61 9.75
C GLU A 23 -20.45 26.75 9.09
N LYS A 24 -20.65 27.82 8.31
CA LYS A 24 -21.88 28.02 7.55
C LYS A 24 -22.02 26.97 6.44
N VAL A 25 -20.93 26.61 5.76
CA VAL A 25 -20.92 25.51 4.78
C VAL A 25 -21.26 24.17 5.46
N SER A 26 -20.64 23.90 6.62
CA SER A 26 -20.93 22.72 7.44
C SER A 26 -22.41 22.61 7.79
N LYS A 27 -23.03 23.68 8.28
CA LYS A 27 -24.47 23.72 8.59
C LYS A 27 -25.34 23.52 7.35
N ARG A 28 -25.01 24.14 6.22
CA ARG A 28 -25.77 24.06 4.97
C ARG A 28 -25.82 22.64 4.39
N PHE A 29 -24.70 21.93 4.44
CA PHE A 29 -24.59 20.58 3.86
C PHE A 29 -24.72 19.45 4.90
N GLY A 30 -24.86 19.77 6.19
CA GLY A 30 -24.92 18.77 7.27
C GLY A 30 -23.62 17.98 7.45
N ILE A 31 -22.46 18.58 7.14
CA ILE A 31 -21.14 17.93 7.19
C ILE A 31 -20.36 18.50 8.37
N GLY A 32 -19.53 17.70 9.05
CA GLY A 32 -18.65 18.23 10.09
C GLY A 32 -17.70 19.33 9.59
N LYS A 33 -17.54 20.42 10.35
CA LYS A 33 -16.63 21.54 10.04
C LYS A 33 -15.20 21.08 9.69
N ASN A 34 -14.66 20.14 10.48
CA ASN A 34 -13.32 19.60 10.26
C ASN A 34 -13.21 18.86 8.93
N THR A 35 -14.27 18.19 8.48
CA THR A 35 -14.30 17.47 7.21
C THR A 35 -14.14 18.41 6.02
N VAL A 36 -14.86 19.54 6.02
CA VAL A 36 -14.74 20.55 4.96
C VAL A 36 -13.35 21.19 4.96
N PHE A 37 -12.78 21.42 6.14
CA PHE A 37 -11.41 21.91 6.28
C PHE A 37 -10.36 20.91 5.76
N VAL A 38 -10.52 19.61 6.07
CA VAL A 38 -9.64 18.56 5.52
C VAL A 38 -9.71 18.52 4.00
N TRP A 39 -10.90 18.69 3.40
CA TRP A 39 -11.04 18.72 1.94
C TRP A 39 -10.34 19.90 1.29
N SER A 40 -10.29 21.07 1.95
CA SER A 40 -9.56 22.23 1.42
C SER A 40 -8.05 21.99 1.39
N LYS A 41 -7.52 21.10 2.24
CA LYS A 41 -6.11 20.68 2.20
C LYS A 41 -5.87 19.52 1.23
N ASN A 42 -6.74 18.52 1.28
CA ASN A 42 -6.61 17.29 0.52
C ASN A 42 -8.00 16.83 0.05
N ILE A 43 -8.27 17.02 -1.24
CA ILE A 43 -9.57 16.65 -1.81
C ILE A 43 -9.68 15.15 -2.05
N LEU A 44 -8.55 14.49 -2.36
CA LEU A 44 -8.51 13.07 -2.66
C LEU A 44 -8.66 12.23 -1.39
N PRO A 45 -9.51 11.19 -1.40
CA PRO A 45 -9.58 10.26 -0.28
C PRO A 45 -8.26 9.50 -0.12
N LEU A 46 -7.78 9.36 1.11
CA LEU A 46 -6.71 8.41 1.42
C LEU A 46 -7.27 6.99 1.21
N LYS A 47 -6.75 6.30 0.20
CA LYS A 47 -7.16 4.92 -0.12
C LYS A 47 -6.56 3.90 0.83
N ASN A 48 -5.29 4.08 1.19
CA ASN A 48 -4.51 3.11 1.97
C ASN A 48 -3.87 3.78 3.19
N ARG A 49 -3.82 3.05 4.30
CA ARG A 49 -3.02 3.46 5.47
C ARG A 49 -1.55 3.16 5.20
N ASN A 50 -0.70 4.19 5.24
CA ASN A 50 0.74 3.99 5.24
C ASN A 50 1.18 3.47 6.63
N ARG A 51 1.49 2.17 6.73
CA ARG A 51 1.99 1.54 7.96
C ARG A 51 3.21 0.69 7.67
N ALA A 52 4.28 0.94 8.42
CA ALA A 52 5.50 0.17 8.34
C ALA A 52 5.30 -1.31 8.73
N PRO A 53 6.11 -2.24 8.20
CA PRO A 53 6.15 -3.62 8.66
C PRO A 53 6.53 -3.69 10.15
N THR A 54 5.81 -4.49 10.95
CA THR A 54 6.08 -4.59 12.41
C THR A 54 7.12 -5.66 12.75
N LYS A 55 7.14 -6.79 12.02
CA LYS A 55 7.94 -7.98 12.39
C LYS A 55 9.14 -8.27 11.49
N ILE A 56 9.15 -7.77 10.25
CA ILE A 56 10.17 -8.11 9.25
C ILE A 56 10.94 -6.85 8.91
N SER A 57 12.24 -6.82 9.23
CA SER A 57 13.14 -5.80 8.70
C SER A 57 13.31 -5.99 7.20
N ILE A 58 13.22 -4.90 6.43
CA ILE A 58 13.35 -4.92 4.98
C ILE A 58 14.75 -5.39 4.57
N ASP A 59 15.77 -4.95 5.28
CA ASP A 59 17.17 -5.22 4.93
C ASP A 59 17.51 -6.70 5.13
N LYS A 60 17.09 -7.28 6.27
CA LYS A 60 17.23 -8.73 6.54
C LYS A 60 16.56 -9.60 5.47
N LEU A 61 15.40 -9.17 4.97
CA LEU A 61 14.71 -9.90 3.90
C LEU A 61 15.46 -9.77 2.56
N LYS A 62 16.03 -8.60 2.25
CA LYS A 62 16.84 -8.40 1.04
C LYS A 62 18.12 -9.25 1.07
N GLU A 63 18.80 -9.30 2.21
CA GLU A 63 19.98 -10.14 2.43
C GLU A 63 19.64 -11.63 2.23
N ASP A 64 18.58 -12.15 2.86
CA ASP A 64 18.15 -13.55 2.69
C ASP A 64 17.72 -13.85 1.25
N VAL A 65 17.11 -12.89 0.54
CA VAL A 65 16.77 -13.04 -0.88
C VAL A 65 18.02 -13.08 -1.77
N SER A 66 19.04 -12.29 -1.46
CA SER A 66 20.31 -12.30 -2.17
C SER A 66 21.09 -13.60 -1.95
N GLN A 67 21.24 -14.02 -0.69
CA GLN A 67 21.99 -15.22 -0.32
C GLN A 67 21.31 -16.50 -0.79
N TYR A 68 19.99 -16.60 -0.61
CA TYR A 68 19.21 -17.80 -0.91
C TYR A 68 18.20 -17.52 -1.98
N SER A 69 18.64 -17.19 -3.19
CA SER A 69 17.73 -16.75 -4.26
C SER A 69 16.61 -17.75 -4.59
N ASP A 70 16.87 -19.05 -4.45
CA ASP A 70 15.93 -20.13 -4.76
C ASP A 70 15.13 -20.65 -3.55
N ALA A 71 15.37 -20.11 -2.34
CA ALA A 71 14.69 -20.59 -1.15
C ALA A 71 13.18 -20.36 -1.19
N TYR A 72 12.44 -21.37 -0.75
CA TYR A 72 11.00 -21.32 -0.61
C TYR A 72 10.58 -20.40 0.54
N GLN A 73 9.37 -19.86 0.46
CA GLN A 73 8.84 -18.93 1.47
C GLN A 73 8.76 -19.53 2.88
N TYR A 74 8.63 -20.86 3.02
CA TYR A 74 8.60 -21.53 4.31
C TYR A 74 10.00 -21.67 4.92
N GLU A 75 11.02 -21.95 4.10
CA GLU A 75 12.44 -22.01 4.54
C GLU A 75 12.91 -20.63 5.03
N ARG A 76 12.57 -19.58 4.27
CA ARG A 76 12.84 -18.19 4.68
C ARG A 76 12.12 -17.83 5.98
N ALA A 77 10.92 -18.38 6.19
CA ALA A 77 10.11 -18.15 7.39
C ALA A 77 10.78 -18.73 8.63
N GLU A 78 11.31 -19.93 8.50
CA GLU A 78 12.07 -20.61 9.54
C GLU A 78 13.33 -19.82 9.91
N ARG A 79 14.13 -19.39 8.92
CA ARG A 79 15.35 -18.59 9.15
C ARG A 79 15.06 -17.23 9.81
N LEU A 80 14.00 -16.56 9.38
CA LEU A 80 13.66 -15.21 9.85
C LEU A 80 12.72 -15.23 11.07
N GLY A 81 12.29 -16.39 11.56
CA GLY A 81 11.38 -16.52 12.70
C GLY A 81 9.99 -15.93 12.47
N VAL A 82 9.49 -15.96 11.24
CA VAL A 82 8.20 -15.34 10.86
C VAL A 82 7.29 -16.32 10.13
N SER A 83 6.00 -16.01 10.07
CA SER A 83 5.06 -16.80 9.27
C SER A 83 5.35 -16.73 7.77
N LYS A 84 5.14 -17.84 7.05
CA LYS A 84 5.19 -17.92 5.58
C LYS A 84 4.37 -16.81 4.90
N SER A 85 3.17 -16.55 5.40
CA SER A 85 2.27 -15.49 4.85
C SER A 85 2.84 -14.09 5.05
N GLY A 86 3.56 -13.87 6.15
CA GLY A 86 4.32 -12.64 6.41
C GLY A 86 5.39 -12.38 5.35
N ILE A 87 6.16 -13.41 5.01
CA ILE A 87 7.17 -13.32 3.94
C ILE A 87 6.54 -13.10 2.58
N GLN A 88 5.45 -13.80 2.25
CA GLN A 88 4.74 -13.57 1.00
C GLN A 88 4.31 -12.11 0.87
N LYS A 89 3.75 -11.51 1.93
CA LYS A 89 3.36 -10.09 1.96
C LYS A 89 4.58 -9.17 1.87
N ALA A 90 5.68 -9.51 2.53
CA ALA A 90 6.89 -8.71 2.51
C ALA A 90 7.58 -8.71 1.13
N LEU A 91 7.67 -9.86 0.46
CA LEU A 91 8.17 -9.96 -0.92
C LEU A 91 7.31 -9.15 -1.90
N LYS A 92 5.97 -9.20 -1.76
CA LYS A 92 5.06 -8.37 -2.56
C LYS A 92 5.28 -6.88 -2.36
N ARG A 93 5.58 -6.43 -1.14
CA ARG A 93 5.90 -5.00 -0.86
C ARG A 93 7.20 -4.56 -1.52
N LEU A 94 8.16 -5.47 -1.67
CA LEU A 94 9.43 -5.22 -2.35
C LEU A 94 9.35 -5.44 -3.86
N ASN A 95 8.16 -5.72 -4.42
CA ASN A 95 7.93 -6.09 -5.81
C ASN A 95 8.81 -7.27 -6.30
N ILE A 96 9.28 -8.12 -5.38
CA ILE A 96 10.08 -9.28 -5.71
C ILE A 96 9.14 -10.38 -6.20
N THR A 97 9.22 -10.70 -7.49
CA THR A 97 8.39 -11.72 -8.11
C THR A 97 9.23 -12.81 -8.73
N TYR A 98 8.71 -14.03 -8.64
CA TYR A 98 9.34 -15.20 -9.25
C TYR A 98 8.60 -15.58 -10.53
N LYS A 99 9.30 -15.51 -11.69
CA LYS A 99 8.74 -15.92 -12.98
C LYS A 99 9.02 -17.41 -13.22
N LYS A 100 7.97 -18.20 -13.44
CA LYS A 100 8.10 -19.59 -13.90
C LYS A 100 8.65 -19.60 -15.33
N SER A 101 9.77 -20.28 -15.56
CA SER A 101 10.31 -20.56 -16.90
C SER A 101 9.89 -21.97 -17.34
N TYR A 102 9.36 -22.10 -18.57
CA TYR A 102 8.86 -23.35 -19.13
C TYR A 102 9.91 -24.17 -19.91
N LYS A 103 11.22 -23.87 -19.76
CA LYS A 103 12.23 -24.73 -20.39
C LYS A 103 12.17 -26.12 -19.75
N THR A 104 12.19 -27.11 -20.64
CA THR A 104 11.76 -28.50 -20.56
C THR A 104 12.28 -29.26 -19.34
N PHE A 105 11.48 -30.24 -18.92
CA PHE A 105 11.63 -31.07 -17.73
C PHE A 105 12.98 -31.80 -17.67
N GLU A 106 13.79 -31.50 -16.66
CA GLU A 106 14.63 -32.47 -15.98
C GLU A 106 14.93 -31.96 -14.56
N GLY A 107 14.85 -32.86 -13.59
CA GLY A 107 14.79 -32.55 -12.17
C GLY A 107 15.96 -31.70 -11.68
N LYS A 108 15.63 -30.47 -11.24
CA LYS A 108 16.23 -29.61 -10.20
C LYS A 108 15.95 -28.16 -10.61
N LYS A 109 14.98 -27.52 -9.93
CA LYS A 109 14.55 -26.15 -10.24
C LYS A 109 15.75 -25.20 -10.21
N ARG A 110 15.88 -24.40 -11.27
CA ARG A 110 16.80 -23.26 -11.38
C ARG A 110 15.97 -22.04 -11.75
N ARG A 111 16.15 -20.93 -11.04
CA ARG A 111 15.10 -19.91 -10.87
C ARG A 111 15.71 -18.50 -10.81
N LYS A 112 15.31 -17.60 -11.73
CA LYS A 112 15.80 -16.20 -11.78
C LYS A 112 14.85 -15.27 -11.01
N ILE A 113 15.38 -14.54 -10.03
CA ILE A 113 14.65 -13.46 -9.35
C ILE A 113 14.48 -12.29 -10.32
N LYS A 114 13.27 -11.72 -10.38
CA LYS A 114 13.05 -10.40 -10.97
C LYS A 114 12.87 -9.39 -9.85
N ILE A 115 13.76 -8.40 -9.83
CA ILE A 115 13.62 -7.18 -9.04
C ILE A 115 13.15 -6.15 -10.06
N SER A 116 11.92 -5.65 -9.91
CA SER A 116 11.46 -4.48 -10.67
C SER A 116 11.82 -3.24 -9.86
N GLU A 117 12.66 -2.38 -10.45
CA GLU A 117 12.94 -1.03 -9.95
C GLU A 117 11.71 -0.13 -10.06
#